data_AF-A0A954IDV4-F1
#
_entry.id   AF-A0A954IDV4-F1
#
_cell.length_a   1.000
_cell.length_b   1.000
_cell.length_c   1.000
_cell.angle_alpha   90.00
_cell.angle_beta   90.00
_cell.angle_gamma   90.00
#
_symmetry.space_group_name_H-M   'P 1'
#
loop_
_entity.id
_entity.type
_entity.pdbx_description
1 polymer ?
#
loop_
_entity_poly.entity_id
_entity_poly.type
_entity_poly.pdbx_seq_one_letter_code
_entity_poly.pdbx_strand_id
1 'polypeptide(L)'
;MHNQRVAFYSHDTMGMGHLRRNLLIAGSIADHPVRAEILMISGATETAGFAERAGLDCVTLPALSKDLQGQYSAKRFRWSLERIIQFRARLIHAAVECFQPDVFIVDKVPRGISNELDLTLRQLR
;
A
#
# COMPACT_ATOMS: atom_id res chain seq x y z
N MET A 1 11.41 -23.91 -4.30
CA MET A 1 12.15 -22.72 -3.82
C MET A 1 11.10 -21.71 -3.41
N HIS A 2 11.19 -21.13 -2.22
CA HIS A 2 10.25 -20.09 -1.77
C HIS A 2 10.68 -18.78 -2.43
N ASN A 3 9.84 -18.21 -3.31
CA ASN A 3 10.09 -16.86 -3.82
C ASN A 3 9.90 -15.89 -2.66
N GLN A 4 10.83 -14.95 -2.49
CA GLN A 4 10.70 -13.92 -1.47
C GLN A 4 9.47 -13.06 -1.77
N ARG A 5 8.63 -12.83 -0.76
CA ARG A 5 7.42 -12.02 -0.87
C ARG A 5 7.63 -10.68 -0.18
N VAL A 6 7.56 -9.60 -0.93
CA VAL A 6 7.76 -8.24 -0.41
C VAL A 6 6.49 -7.43 -0.59
N ALA A 7 5.88 -7.01 0.52
CA ALA A 7 4.75 -6.10 0.49
C ALA A 7 5.24 -4.67 0.69
N PHE A 8 4.74 -3.74 -0.12
CA PHE A 8 4.94 -2.31 0.02
C PHE A 8 3.60 -1.66 0.42
N TYR A 9 3.66 -0.69 1.32
CA TYR A 9 2.54 0.18 1.62
C TYR A 9 2.92 1.64 1.36
N SER A 10 2.06 2.33 0.61
CA SER A 10 2.07 3.79 0.49
C SER A 10 0.70 4.37 0.77
N HIS A 11 0.64 5.36 1.65
CA HIS A 11 -0.61 6.01 2.06
C HIS A 11 -1.16 7.01 1.02
N ASP A 12 -0.43 7.24 -0.09
CA ASP A 12 -0.54 8.38 -1.00
C ASP A 12 -1.91 9.06 -1.07
N THR A 13 -1.94 10.28 -0.53
CA THR A 13 -3.13 11.14 -0.50
C THR A 13 -3.07 12.26 -1.53
N MET A 14 -1.87 12.71 -1.92
CA MET A 14 -1.62 13.77 -2.91
C MET A 14 -0.24 13.62 -3.55
N GLY A 15 -0.19 13.50 -4.88
CA GLY A 15 1.03 13.42 -5.68
C GLY A 15 1.52 12.00 -5.96
N MET A 16 2.15 11.79 -7.12
CA MET A 16 2.66 10.49 -7.58
C MET A 16 4.09 10.18 -7.10
N GLY A 17 4.74 11.08 -6.36
CA GLY A 17 6.17 11.01 -6.07
C GLY A 17 6.58 9.78 -5.26
N HIS A 18 5.84 9.47 -4.19
CA HIS A 18 6.12 8.29 -3.37
C HIS A 18 5.74 7.00 -4.09
N LEU A 19 4.53 6.95 -4.67
CA LEU A 19 4.12 5.80 -5.47
C LEU A 19 5.16 5.45 -6.54
N ARG A 20 5.59 6.44 -7.34
CA ARG A 20 6.58 6.23 -8.40
C ARG A 20 7.91 5.73 -7.84
N ARG A 21 8.38 6.29 -6.72
CA ARG A 21 9.62 5.83 -6.05
C ARG A 21 9.48 4.38 -5.58
N ASN A 22 8.40 4.04 -4.88
CA ASN A 22 8.17 2.70 -4.38
C ASN A 22 8.03 1.69 -5.53
N LEU A 23 7.40 2.07 -6.64
CA LEU A 23 7.28 1.22 -7.83
C LEU A 23 8.62 1.02 -8.56
N LEU A 24 9.51 2.02 -8.58
CA LEU A 24 10.86 1.87 -9.11
C LEU A 24 11.70 0.92 -8.25
N ILE A 25 11.61 1.04 -6.92
CA ILE A 25 12.29 0.14 -5.98
C ILE A 25 11.75 -1.28 -6.14
N ALA A 26 10.42 -1.45 -6.12
CA ALA A 26 9.75 -2.72 -6.34
C ALA A 26 10.17 -3.36 -7.67
N GLY A 27 10.12 -2.61 -8.78
CA GLY A 27 10.55 -3.10 -10.09
C GLY A 27 12.01 -3.59 -10.08
N SER A 28 12.92 -2.87 -9.43
CA SER A 28 14.32 -3.29 -9.31
C SER A 28 14.49 -4.58 -8.50
N ILE A 29 13.62 -4.84 -7.52
CA ILE A 29 13.64 -6.08 -6.72
C ILE A 29 13.05 -7.24 -7.53
N ALA A 30 11.97 -7.00 -8.28
CA ALA A 30 11.34 -8.01 -9.15
C ALA A 30 12.29 -8.48 -10.27
N ASP A 31 13.07 -7.55 -10.84
CA ASP A 31 14.04 -7.84 -11.91
C ASP A 31 15.30 -8.56 -11.39
N HIS A 32 15.46 -8.73 -10.06
CA HIS A 32 16.62 -9.39 -9.45
C HIS A 32 16.60 -10.92 -9.71
N PRO A 33 17.76 -11.61 -9.83
CA PRO A 33 17.85 -13.05 -10.10
C PRO A 33 17.08 -13.96 -9.11
N VAL A 34 16.82 -13.47 -7.90
CA VAL A 34 16.08 -14.19 -6.85
C VAL A 34 14.55 -14.18 -7.11
N ARG A 35 14.05 -13.36 -8.05
CA ARG A 35 12.65 -13.23 -8.49
C ARG A 35 11.65 -13.18 -7.33
N ALA A 36 11.57 -12.02 -6.69
CA ALA A 36 10.58 -11.78 -5.63
C ALA A 36 9.16 -11.61 -6.19
N GLU A 37 8.16 -12.03 -5.43
CA GLU A 37 6.76 -11.62 -5.64
C GLU A 37 6.51 -10.35 -4.83
N ILE A 38 5.88 -9.37 -5.45
CA ILE A 38 5.73 -8.02 -4.89
C ILE A 38 4.27 -7.62 -4.90
N LEU A 39 3.80 -7.14 -3.74
CA LEU A 39 2.46 -6.58 -3.57
C LEU A 39 2.57 -5.10 -3.19
N MET A 40 2.07 -4.21 -4.06
CA MET A 40 1.96 -2.78 -3.79
C MET A 40 0.58 -2.43 -3.25
N ILE A 41 0.49 -1.92 -2.02
CA ILE A 41 -0.76 -1.47 -1.42
C ILE A 41 -0.77 0.07 -1.39
N SER A 42 -1.66 0.71 -2.16
CA SER A 42 -1.68 2.17 -2.26
C SER A 42 -3.07 2.76 -2.51
N GLY A 43 -3.30 4.02 -2.08
CA GLY A 43 -4.52 4.78 -2.39
C GLY A 43 -4.54 5.43 -3.78
N ALA A 44 -3.46 5.33 -4.55
CA ALA A 44 -3.33 5.97 -5.86
C ALA A 44 -3.95 5.10 -6.97
N THR A 45 -4.80 5.71 -7.81
CA THR A 45 -5.54 5.03 -8.88
C THR A 45 -4.73 4.78 -10.16
N GLU A 46 -3.52 5.33 -10.26
CA GLU A 46 -2.67 5.25 -11.46
C GLU A 46 -1.69 4.05 -11.42
N THR A 47 -1.93 3.08 -10.53
CA THR A 47 -1.14 1.84 -10.41
C THR A 47 -1.19 0.96 -11.67
N ALA A 48 -2.21 1.13 -12.52
CA ALA A 48 -2.46 0.31 -13.70
C ALA A 48 -1.28 0.24 -14.68
N GLY A 49 -0.51 1.33 -14.86
CA GLY A 49 0.65 1.33 -15.77
C GLY A 49 1.89 0.61 -15.22
N PHE A 50 1.90 0.20 -13.95
CA PHE A 50 3.06 -0.42 -13.31
C PHE A 50 2.89 -1.91 -13.00
N ALA A 51 1.65 -2.41 -12.99
CA ALA A 51 1.33 -3.82 -12.77
C ALA A 51 1.67 -4.73 -13.98
N GLU A 52 2.20 -4.18 -15.08
CA GLU A 52 2.61 -4.96 -16.26
C GLU A 52 3.93 -5.74 -16.06
N ARG A 53 4.62 -5.53 -14.92
CA ARG A 53 5.86 -6.23 -14.59
C ARG A 53 5.59 -7.59 -13.97
N ALA A 54 6.21 -8.64 -14.51
CA ALA A 54 6.09 -9.98 -13.97
C ALA A 54 6.52 -10.02 -12.49
N GLY A 55 5.67 -10.60 -11.64
CA GLY A 55 5.93 -10.70 -10.19
C GLY A 55 5.56 -9.46 -9.38
N LEU A 56 4.94 -8.43 -9.98
CA LEU A 56 4.43 -7.25 -9.27
C LEU A 56 2.93 -7.11 -9.49
N ASP A 57 2.17 -7.04 -8.40
CA ASP A 57 0.73 -6.74 -8.44
C ASP A 57 0.37 -5.64 -7.42
N CYS A 58 -0.82 -5.05 -7.55
CA CYS A 58 -1.24 -3.88 -6.79
C CYS A 58 -2.64 -4.03 -6.18
N VAL A 59 -2.78 -3.69 -4.90
CA VAL A 59 -4.07 -3.45 -4.23
C VAL A 59 -4.29 -1.95 -4.11
N THR A 60 -5.36 -1.48 -4.75
CA THR A 60 -5.76 -0.07 -4.67
C THR A 60 -6.75 0.13 -3.51
N LEU A 61 -6.38 0.96 -2.55
CA LEU A 61 -7.22 1.36 -1.42
C LEU A 61 -8.15 2.51 -1.81
N PRO A 62 -9.33 2.65 -1.18
CA PRO A 62 -10.14 3.85 -1.34
C PRO A 62 -9.36 5.11 -1.01
N ALA A 63 -9.29 6.02 -1.98
CA ALA A 63 -8.45 7.20 -1.90
C ALA A 63 -8.92 8.18 -0.82
N LEU A 64 -7.95 8.81 -0.16
CA LEU A 64 -8.16 9.94 0.74
C LEU A 64 -7.80 11.24 0.02
N SER A 65 -8.44 12.33 0.41
CA SER A 65 -8.03 13.69 0.07
C SER A 65 -7.44 14.36 1.30
N LYS A 66 -6.58 15.34 1.07
CA LYS A 66 -6.01 16.20 2.11
C LYS A 66 -6.27 17.65 1.71
N ASP A 67 -6.91 18.43 2.58
CA ASP A 67 -7.12 19.86 2.33
C ASP A 67 -5.87 20.69 2.66
N LEU A 68 -5.95 22.00 2.45
CA LEU A 68 -4.85 22.94 2.70
C LEU A 68 -4.53 23.07 4.20
N GLN A 69 -5.49 22.77 5.08
CA GLN A 69 -5.29 22.70 6.52
C GLN A 69 -4.67 21.37 6.97
N GLY A 70 -4.49 20.45 6.03
CA GLY A 70 -3.91 19.14 6.26
C GLY A 70 -4.87 18.10 6.83
N GLN A 71 -6.18 18.37 6.83
CA GLN A 71 -7.19 17.42 7.28
C GLN A 71 -7.50 16.40 6.19
N TYR A 72 -7.69 15.16 6.61
CA TYR A 72 -8.01 14.06 5.72
C TYR A 72 -9.51 13.85 5.58
N SER A 73 -9.95 13.54 4.37
CA SER A 73 -11.33 13.16 4.07
C SER A 73 -11.39 12.05 3.03
N ALA A 74 -12.53 11.37 2.90
CA ALA A 74 -12.74 10.43 1.82
C ALA A 74 -12.77 11.17 0.47
N LYS A 75 -11.98 10.71 -0.52
CA LYS A 75 -11.90 11.39 -1.82
C LYS A 75 -13.15 11.21 -2.68
N ARG A 76 -13.78 10.04 -2.62
CA ARG A 76 -14.91 9.66 -3.50
C ARG A 76 -16.17 9.26 -2.74
N PHE A 77 -16.03 8.61 -1.58
CA PHE A 77 -17.18 8.21 -0.77
C PHE A 77 -17.68 9.37 0.08
N ARG A 78 -19.00 9.39 0.32
CA ARG A 78 -19.67 10.30 1.28
C ARG A 78 -19.56 9.78 2.73
N TRP A 79 -18.49 9.04 3.03
CA TRP A 79 -18.30 8.41 4.35
C TRP A 79 -17.54 9.35 5.29
N SER A 80 -17.72 9.14 6.59
CA SER A 80 -16.85 9.75 7.59
C SER A 80 -15.40 9.28 7.41
N LEU A 81 -14.44 10.10 7.85
CA LEU A 81 -13.02 9.73 7.85
C LEU A 81 -12.80 8.41 8.60
N GLU A 82 -13.42 8.25 9.77
CA GLU A 82 -13.32 7.04 10.57
C GLU A 82 -13.75 5.79 9.77
N ARG A 83 -14.89 5.85 9.08
CA ARG A 83 -15.42 4.71 8.33
C ARG A 83 -14.51 4.30 7.17
N ILE A 84 -13.96 5.26 6.43
CA ILE A 84 -13.03 4.93 5.32
C ILE A 84 -11.69 4.41 5.85
N ILE A 85 -11.18 4.92 6.97
CA ILE A 85 -9.97 4.41 7.62
C ILE A 85 -10.16 2.97 8.11
N GLN A 86 -11.29 2.66 8.76
CA GLN A 86 -11.60 1.28 9.18
C GLN A 86 -11.70 0.33 7.97
N PHE A 87 -12.30 0.78 6.87
CA PHE A 87 -12.38 -0.01 5.65
C PHE A 87 -10.99 -0.26 5.04
N ARG A 88 -10.16 0.78 4.95
CA ARG A 88 -8.77 0.67 4.48
C ARG A 88 -7.96 -0.27 5.36
N ALA A 89 -8.04 -0.15 6.68
CA ALA A 89 -7.34 -1.02 7.62
C ALA A 89 -7.68 -2.50 7.41
N ARG A 90 -8.96 -2.83 7.18
CA ARG A 90 -9.40 -4.20 6.89
C ARG A 90 -8.87 -4.72 5.55
N LEU A 91 -8.87 -3.89 4.51
CA LEU A 91 -8.29 -4.26 3.22
C LEU A 91 -6.78 -4.52 3.31
N ILE A 92 -6.04 -3.64 4.01
CA ILE A 92 -4.60 -3.80 4.19
C ILE A 92 -4.31 -5.08 4.99
N HIS A 93 -5.04 -5.33 6.07
CA HIS A 93 -4.91 -6.55 6.86
C HIS A 93 -5.16 -7.80 6.00
N ALA A 94 -6.30 -7.88 5.32
CA ALA A 94 -6.64 -9.04 4.51
C ALA A 94 -5.61 -9.28 3.38
N ALA A 95 -5.14 -8.20 2.73
CA ALA A 95 -4.12 -8.31 1.69
C ALA A 95 -2.80 -8.88 2.25
N VAL A 96 -2.33 -8.37 3.38
CA VAL A 96 -1.09 -8.84 4.02
C VAL A 96 -1.25 -10.25 4.60
N GLU A 97 -2.40 -10.56 5.20
CA GLU A 97 -2.72 -11.88 5.74
C GLU A 97 -2.71 -12.97 4.66
N CYS A 98 -3.33 -12.70 3.52
CA CYS A 98 -3.36 -13.65 2.40
C CYS A 98 -2.01 -13.73 1.67
N PHE A 99 -1.33 -12.60 1.51
CA PHE A 99 -0.05 -12.55 0.78
C PHE A 99 1.12 -13.10 1.60
N GLN A 100 1.04 -13.06 2.94
CA GLN A 100 2.07 -13.55 3.86
C GLN A 100 3.49 -13.07 3.48
N PRO A 101 3.76 -11.75 3.46
CA PRO A 101 5.06 -11.23 3.05
C PRO A 101 6.16 -11.63 4.03
N ASP A 102 7.34 -11.92 3.50
CA ASP A 102 8.58 -12.07 4.28
C ASP A 102 9.09 -10.71 4.77
N VAL A 103 8.82 -9.65 3.99
CA VAL A 103 9.20 -8.27 4.30
C VAL A 103 8.04 -7.33 4.00
N PHE A 104 7.70 -6.48 4.98
CA PHE A 104 6.70 -5.41 4.80
C PHE A 104 7.35 -4.03 4.91
N ILE A 105 7.37 -3.30 3.80
CA ILE A 105 7.99 -1.98 3.66
C ILE A 105 6.90 -0.90 3.72
N VAL A 106 6.99 -0.03 4.71
CA VAL A 106 6.00 1.05 4.96
C VAL A 106 6.64 2.39 4.64
N ASP A 107 6.12 3.11 3.65
CA ASP A 107 6.65 4.43 3.28
C ASP A 107 6.08 5.56 4.14
N LYS A 108 6.99 6.41 4.63
CA LYS A 108 6.79 7.68 5.34
C LYS A 108 6.10 7.62 6.70
N VAL A 109 4.98 6.92 6.83
CA VAL A 109 4.15 6.91 8.04
C VAL A 109 4.08 5.48 8.58
N PRO A 110 4.88 5.11 9.59
CA PRO A 110 5.06 3.72 10.02
C PRO A 110 3.77 3.00 10.46
N ARG A 111 2.77 3.74 10.94
CA ARG A 111 1.46 3.19 11.35
C ARG A 111 0.35 3.48 10.32
N GLY A 112 0.69 4.06 9.17
CA GLY A 112 -0.28 4.55 8.19
C GLY A 112 -1.08 5.76 8.68
N ILE A 113 -1.97 6.25 7.82
CA ILE A 113 -2.87 7.37 8.18
C ILE A 113 -3.82 6.91 9.27
N SER A 114 -3.95 7.70 10.33
CA SER A 114 -4.85 7.40 11.45
C SER A 114 -4.66 6.00 12.03
N ASN A 115 -3.42 5.49 12.04
CA ASN A 115 -3.04 4.17 12.56
C ASN A 115 -3.68 2.98 11.84
N GLU A 116 -4.05 3.12 10.55
CA GLU A 116 -4.71 2.05 9.78
C GLU A 116 -3.88 0.76 9.64
N LEU A 117 -2.57 0.80 9.90
CA LEU A 117 -1.71 -0.39 9.89
C LEU A 117 -1.65 -1.14 11.22
N ASP A 118 -2.22 -0.63 12.30
CA ASP A 118 -2.10 -1.25 13.63
C ASP A 118 -2.56 -2.70 13.67
N LEU A 119 -3.66 -3.00 12.96
CA LEU A 119 -4.19 -4.35 12.89
C LEU A 119 -3.19 -5.29 12.20
N THR A 120 -2.67 -4.87 11.04
CA THR A 120 -1.68 -5.60 10.25
C THR A 120 -0.36 -5.78 11.01
N LEU A 121 0.16 -4.73 11.65
CA LEU A 121 1.44 -4.78 12.37
C LEU A 121 1.38 -5.67 13.61
N ARG A 122 0.21 -5.84 14.23
CA ARG A 122 0.03 -6.80 15.34
C ARG A 122 0.13 -8.24 14.87
N GLN A 123 -0.29 -8.54 13.65
CA GLN A 123 -0.24 -9.88 13.06
C GLN A 123 1.18 -10.26 12.62
N LEU A 124 1.97 -9.28 12.15
CA LEU A 124 3.33 -9.50 11.66
C LEU A 124 4.41 -9.62 12.76
N ARG A 125 4.02 -9.63 14.04
CA ARG A 125 4.91 -9.83 15.18
C ARG A 125 5.10 -11.32 15.46
#